data_AF-A0A2H9RET7-F1
#
_entry.id   AF-A0A2H9RET7-F1
#
_cell.length_a   1.000
_cell.length_b   1.000
_cell.length_c   1.000
_cell.angle_alpha   90.00
_cell.angle_beta   90.00
_cell.angle_gamma   90.00
#
_symmetry.space_group_name_H-M   'P 1'
#
loop_
_entity.id
_entity.type
_entity.pdbx_description
1 polymer ?
#
loop_
_entity_poly.entity_id
_entity_poly.type
_entity_poly.pdbx_seq_one_letter_code
_entity_poly.pdbx_strand_id
1 'polypeptide(L)'
;MDKQIREAALQYHRQSPAGKITVNASKPLHTARDLALAYSPGVAAACELIVADPTEVRNMTARGNLVAVISNGTAVLGLGNIGPLAAKPVMEGKAVLFKKFAGIDVFDIEIAENDPDKLVEVIAALEPTFGGINLEDIKAPECFYVERKLRERMKIPVFHDDQHGTSIIVGAALLNGMKVVGKKIGEIKLVA
;
A
#
# COMPACT_ATOMS: atom_id res chain seq x y z
N MET A 1 1.48 -25.40 -9.19
CA MET A 1 0.52 -25.26 -8.09
C MET A 1 -0.37 -26.49 -8.07
N ASP A 2 -0.57 -27.09 -6.90
CA ASP A 2 -1.49 -28.21 -6.72
C ASP A 2 -2.92 -27.85 -7.17
N LYS A 3 -3.65 -28.81 -7.77
CA LYS A 3 -4.97 -28.57 -8.36
C LYS A 3 -6.02 -28.19 -7.31
N GLN A 4 -5.99 -28.83 -6.14
CA GLN A 4 -6.93 -28.56 -5.05
C GLN A 4 -6.70 -27.15 -4.49
N ILE A 5 -5.42 -26.77 -4.29
CA ILE A 5 -5.08 -25.42 -3.85
C ILE A 5 -5.55 -24.36 -4.86
N ARG A 6 -5.38 -24.62 -6.16
CA ARG A 6 -5.84 -23.70 -7.22
C ARG A 6 -7.35 -23.48 -7.15
N GLU A 7 -8.13 -24.56 -7.07
CA GLU A 7 -9.60 -24.48 -7.02
C GLU A 7 -10.07 -23.75 -5.75
N ALA A 8 -9.47 -24.08 -4.60
CA ALA A 8 -9.76 -23.42 -3.33
C ALA A 8 -9.45 -21.92 -3.37
N ALA A 9 -8.31 -21.50 -3.94
CA ALA A 9 -7.96 -20.09 -4.07
C ALA A 9 -8.97 -19.34 -4.96
N LEU A 10 -9.35 -19.91 -6.10
CA LEU A 10 -10.35 -19.30 -6.99
C LEU A 10 -11.72 -19.19 -6.32
N GLN A 11 -12.13 -20.22 -5.56
CA GLN A 11 -13.37 -20.18 -4.80
C GLN A 11 -13.33 -19.10 -3.71
N TYR A 12 -12.24 -19.03 -2.95
CA TYR A 12 -12.02 -18.01 -1.91
C TYR A 12 -12.22 -16.59 -2.43
N HIS A 13 -11.64 -16.24 -3.59
CA HIS A 13 -11.81 -14.92 -4.20
C HIS A 13 -13.21 -14.63 -4.77
N ARG A 14 -13.99 -15.68 -5.09
CA ARG A 14 -15.34 -15.56 -5.67
C ARG A 14 -16.46 -15.59 -4.63
N GLN A 15 -16.17 -16.02 -3.40
CA GLN A 15 -17.15 -16.01 -2.32
C GLN A 15 -17.74 -14.61 -2.17
N SER A 16 -19.04 -14.51 -1.92
CA SER A 16 -19.70 -13.21 -1.84
C SER A 16 -19.45 -12.55 -0.48
N PRO A 17 -19.11 -11.25 -0.44
CA PRO A 17 -18.80 -10.39 -1.58
C PRO A 17 -17.43 -10.75 -2.20
N ALA A 18 -17.34 -10.71 -3.54
CA ALA A 18 -16.11 -11.07 -4.24
C ALA A 18 -14.95 -10.10 -3.93
N GLY A 19 -13.72 -10.60 -4.05
CA GLY A 19 -12.53 -9.88 -3.62
C GLY A 19 -12.24 -10.08 -2.13
N LYS A 20 -11.28 -9.31 -1.59
CA LYS A 20 -10.81 -9.48 -0.20
C LYS A 20 -11.01 -8.26 0.67
N ILE A 21 -11.50 -7.15 0.10
CA ILE A 21 -11.63 -5.87 0.79
C ILE A 21 -13.06 -5.34 0.77
N THR A 22 -13.37 -4.49 1.73
CA THR A 22 -14.63 -3.76 1.82
C THR A 22 -14.40 -2.45 2.59
N VAL A 23 -15.24 -1.45 2.34
CA VAL A 23 -15.20 -0.16 3.05
C VAL A 23 -16.36 -0.12 4.03
N ASN A 24 -16.05 0.14 5.30
CA ASN A 24 -17.04 0.27 6.35
C ASN A 24 -16.94 1.64 7.01
N ALA A 25 -18.09 2.25 7.32
CA ALA A 25 -18.13 3.51 8.04
C ALA A 25 -17.62 3.33 9.48
N SER A 26 -16.75 4.26 9.93
CA SER A 26 -16.23 4.25 11.30
C SER A 26 -17.12 4.98 12.31
N LYS A 27 -18.16 5.69 11.84
CA LYS A 27 -19.07 6.51 12.66
C LYS A 27 -20.52 6.04 12.46
N PRO A 28 -21.40 6.18 13.46
CA PRO A 28 -22.82 5.88 13.31
C PRO A 28 -23.46 6.71 12.19
N LEU A 29 -24.46 6.13 11.52
CA LEU A 29 -25.22 6.77 10.43
C LEU A 29 -26.73 6.46 10.56
N HIS A 30 -27.25 6.33 11.78
CA HIS A 30 -28.59 5.80 12.03
C HIS A 30 -29.66 6.89 12.17
N THR A 31 -29.26 8.11 12.56
CA THR A 31 -30.20 9.21 12.83
C THR A 31 -29.99 10.39 11.89
N ALA A 32 -30.99 11.27 11.79
CA ALA A 32 -30.86 12.52 11.05
C ALA A 32 -29.70 13.39 11.57
N ARG A 33 -29.45 13.34 12.90
CA ARG A 33 -28.31 14.02 13.51
C ARG A 33 -26.99 13.41 13.04
N ASP A 34 -26.87 12.08 13.01
CA ASP A 34 -25.66 11.41 12.54
C ASP A 34 -25.35 11.78 11.08
N LEU A 35 -26.36 11.77 10.21
CA LEU A 35 -26.23 12.16 8.81
C LEU A 35 -25.83 13.64 8.65
N ALA A 36 -26.42 14.51 9.47
CA ALA A 36 -26.07 15.93 9.49
C ALA A 36 -24.64 16.20 9.96
N LEU A 37 -24.06 15.33 10.80
CA LEU A 37 -22.66 15.41 11.23
C LEU A 37 -21.69 14.78 10.22
N ALA A 38 -22.06 13.63 9.65
CA ALA A 38 -21.24 12.91 8.69
C ALA A 38 -21.16 13.60 7.32
N TYR A 39 -22.17 14.41 6.98
CA TYR A 39 -22.26 15.14 5.73
C TYR A 39 -22.78 16.56 5.98
N SER A 40 -23.64 17.08 5.10
CA SER A 40 -24.15 18.44 5.24
C SER A 40 -25.20 18.56 6.36
N PRO A 41 -25.17 19.64 7.16
CA PRO A 41 -24.23 20.77 7.10
C PRO A 41 -22.95 20.59 7.94
N GLY A 42 -22.87 19.59 8.83
CA GLY A 42 -21.84 19.48 9.86
C GLY A 42 -20.42 19.23 9.34
N VAL A 43 -20.26 18.55 8.21
CA VAL A 43 -18.95 18.29 7.57
C VAL A 43 -18.20 19.58 7.24
N ALA A 44 -18.92 20.69 7.03
CA ALA A 44 -18.32 21.99 6.74
C ALA A 44 -17.36 22.45 7.85
N ALA A 45 -17.65 22.16 9.12
CA ALA A 45 -16.78 22.52 10.24
C ALA A 45 -15.41 21.84 10.16
N ALA A 46 -15.36 20.57 9.76
CA ALA A 46 -14.09 19.86 9.54
C ALA A 46 -13.33 20.43 8.34
N CYS A 47 -14.03 20.79 7.26
CA CYS A 47 -13.43 21.43 6.09
C CYS A 47 -12.82 22.80 6.44
N GLU A 48 -13.58 23.67 7.13
CA GLU A 48 -13.13 24.99 7.57
C GLU A 48 -11.91 24.91 8.50
N LEU A 49 -11.89 23.92 9.41
CA LEU A 49 -10.73 23.67 10.26
C LEU A 49 -9.48 23.31 9.45
N ILE A 50 -9.60 22.43 8.44
CA ILE A 50 -8.47 22.05 7.57
C ILE A 50 -8.03 23.22 6.69
N VAL A 51 -8.94 24.10 6.28
CA VAL A 51 -8.59 25.35 5.57
C VAL A 51 -7.76 26.27 6.48
N ALA A 52 -8.13 26.39 7.76
CA ALA A 52 -7.41 27.20 8.73
C ALA A 52 -6.06 26.59 9.13
N ASP A 53 -5.98 25.27 9.29
CA ASP A 53 -4.77 24.50 9.57
C ASP A 53 -4.74 23.20 8.75
N PRO A 54 -3.99 23.14 7.64
CA PRO A 54 -3.90 21.95 6.82
C PRO A 54 -3.36 20.71 7.55
N THR A 55 -2.69 20.84 8.69
CA THR A 55 -2.16 19.70 9.44
C THR A 55 -3.28 18.90 10.13
N GLU A 56 -4.42 19.52 10.39
CA GLU A 56 -5.60 18.88 10.99
C GLU A 56 -6.25 17.82 10.09
N VAL A 57 -5.89 17.76 8.80
CA VAL A 57 -6.34 16.69 7.90
C VAL A 57 -6.00 15.30 8.46
N ARG A 58 -4.90 15.18 9.23
CA ARG A 58 -4.50 13.94 9.89
C ARG A 58 -5.48 13.52 10.99
N ASN A 59 -6.03 14.48 11.73
CA ASN A 59 -6.88 14.25 12.89
C ASN A 59 -8.36 14.15 12.50
N MET A 60 -8.76 14.89 11.47
CA MET A 60 -10.16 15.02 11.03
C MET A 60 -10.56 14.02 9.94
N THR A 61 -9.62 13.25 9.41
CA THR A 61 -9.87 12.28 8.32
C THR A 61 -9.16 10.96 8.56
N ALA A 62 -9.48 9.95 7.73
CA ALA A 62 -8.79 8.66 7.75
C ALA A 62 -7.31 8.75 7.31
N ARG A 63 -6.86 9.89 6.73
CA ARG A 63 -5.52 10.07 6.18
C ARG A 63 -4.40 9.67 7.15
N GLY A 64 -4.59 9.91 8.44
CA GLY A 64 -3.59 9.56 9.46
C GLY A 64 -3.29 8.06 9.60
N ASN A 65 -4.18 7.18 9.14
CA ASN A 65 -4.02 5.72 9.17
C ASN A 65 -4.10 5.06 7.79
N LEU A 66 -4.30 5.87 6.73
CA LEU A 66 -4.59 5.37 5.38
C LEU A 66 -3.31 5.34 4.52
N VAL A 67 -2.98 4.17 3.98
CA VAL A 67 -1.87 3.95 3.05
C VAL A 67 -2.39 3.56 1.67
N ALA A 68 -1.76 4.05 0.61
CA ALA A 68 -2.01 3.52 -0.73
C ALA A 68 -1.04 2.36 -1.01
N VAL A 69 -1.56 1.20 -1.42
CA VAL A 69 -0.74 0.16 -2.06
C VAL A 69 -0.87 0.35 -3.57
N ILE A 70 0.21 0.74 -4.23
CA ILE A 70 0.20 1.16 -5.63
C ILE A 70 1.07 0.25 -6.48
N SER A 71 0.51 -0.23 -7.59
CA SER A 71 1.23 -0.98 -8.61
C SER A 71 0.78 -0.57 -10.01
N ASN A 72 1.61 -0.80 -11.02
CA ASN A 72 1.19 -0.81 -12.43
C ASN A 72 1.13 -2.23 -13.03
N GLY A 73 1.36 -3.26 -12.21
CA GLY A 73 1.26 -4.67 -12.60
C GLY A 73 2.37 -5.16 -13.52
N THR A 74 3.52 -4.48 -13.53
CA THR A 74 4.63 -4.79 -14.45
C THR A 74 5.60 -5.85 -13.93
N ALA A 75 5.58 -6.17 -12.63
CA ALA A 75 6.41 -7.20 -12.02
C ALA A 75 5.67 -7.98 -10.93
N VAL A 76 4.47 -8.47 -11.24
CA VAL A 76 3.61 -9.15 -10.25
C VAL A 76 4.19 -10.52 -9.88
N LEU A 77 4.72 -10.64 -8.66
CA LEU A 77 5.30 -11.89 -8.16
C LEU A 77 6.33 -12.46 -9.17
N GLY A 78 6.27 -13.77 -9.45
CA GLY A 78 7.03 -14.41 -10.53
C GLY A 78 6.32 -14.44 -11.89
N LEU A 79 5.21 -13.72 -12.04
CA LEU A 79 4.39 -13.72 -13.27
C LEU A 79 4.82 -12.64 -14.27
N GLY A 80 5.61 -11.66 -13.81
CA GLY A 80 6.11 -10.57 -14.64
C GLY A 80 5.02 -9.54 -14.95
N ASN A 81 5.08 -8.99 -16.16
CA ASN A 81 4.13 -7.96 -16.59
C ASN A 81 2.81 -8.59 -17.04
N ILE A 82 1.84 -8.60 -16.13
CA ILE A 82 0.47 -9.09 -16.38
C ILE A 82 -0.58 -7.97 -16.39
N GLY A 83 -0.13 -6.73 -16.20
CA GLY A 83 -0.95 -5.53 -16.21
C GLY A 83 -1.76 -5.31 -14.92
N PRO A 84 -2.34 -4.11 -14.77
CA PRO A 84 -2.97 -3.65 -13.54
C PRO A 84 -4.16 -4.52 -13.09
N LEU A 85 -5.02 -4.92 -14.02
CA LEU A 85 -6.21 -5.73 -13.68
C LEU A 85 -5.84 -7.09 -13.07
N ALA A 86 -4.80 -7.74 -13.60
CA ALA A 86 -4.37 -9.03 -13.10
C ALA A 86 -3.52 -8.91 -11.82
N ALA A 87 -2.95 -7.72 -11.54
CA ALA A 87 -2.26 -7.42 -10.28
C ALA A 87 -3.21 -7.24 -9.10
N LYS A 88 -4.45 -6.80 -9.35
CA LYS A 88 -5.43 -6.44 -8.32
C LYS A 88 -5.59 -7.47 -7.19
N PRO A 89 -5.72 -8.79 -7.45
CA PRO A 89 -5.81 -9.76 -6.36
C PRO A 89 -4.58 -9.78 -5.44
N VAL A 90 -3.38 -9.44 -5.94
CA VAL A 90 -2.17 -9.35 -5.11
C VAL A 90 -2.22 -8.10 -4.23
N MET A 91 -2.61 -6.96 -4.80
CA MET A 91 -2.70 -5.68 -4.08
C MET A 91 -3.76 -5.69 -2.98
N GLU A 92 -4.96 -6.25 -3.25
CA GLU A 92 -5.94 -6.51 -2.19
C GLU A 92 -5.38 -7.43 -1.09
N GLY A 93 -4.48 -8.35 -1.48
CA GLY A 93 -3.77 -9.22 -0.54
C GLY A 93 -2.89 -8.42 0.41
N LYS A 94 -2.08 -7.51 -0.13
CA LYS A 94 -1.25 -6.61 0.66
C LYS A 94 -2.10 -5.74 1.58
N ALA A 95 -3.22 -5.21 1.09
CA ALA A 95 -4.16 -4.43 1.89
C ALA A 95 -4.68 -5.19 3.13
N VAL A 96 -5.14 -6.44 2.96
CA VAL A 96 -5.62 -7.23 4.11
C VAL A 96 -4.51 -7.61 5.08
N LEU A 97 -3.26 -7.77 4.62
CA LEU A 97 -2.10 -8.01 5.49
C LEU A 97 -1.77 -6.78 6.33
N PHE A 98 -1.72 -5.58 5.72
CA PHE A 98 -1.57 -4.31 6.44
C PHE A 98 -2.62 -4.16 7.54
N LYS A 99 -3.89 -4.41 7.20
CA LYS A 99 -4.97 -4.30 8.17
C LYS A 99 -4.87 -5.34 9.28
N LYS A 100 -4.61 -6.61 8.93
CA LYS A 100 -4.61 -7.73 9.88
C LYS A 100 -3.44 -7.65 10.87
N PHE A 101 -2.25 -7.27 10.41
CA PHE A 101 -1.03 -7.35 11.21
C PHE A 101 -0.61 -6.02 11.82
N ALA A 102 -1.00 -4.88 11.24
CA ALA A 102 -0.60 -3.56 11.71
C ALA A 102 -1.78 -2.61 12.02
N GLY A 103 -3.02 -3.00 11.72
CA GLY A 103 -4.19 -2.13 11.92
C GLY A 103 -4.29 -0.96 10.94
N ILE A 104 -3.43 -0.94 9.90
CA ILE A 104 -3.36 0.13 8.89
C ILE A 104 -4.47 -0.07 7.86
N ASP A 105 -5.18 1.01 7.53
CA ASP A 105 -6.18 1.01 6.47
C ASP A 105 -5.50 1.22 5.12
N VAL A 106 -5.97 0.53 4.08
CA VAL A 106 -5.35 0.56 2.76
C VAL A 106 -6.40 0.72 1.68
N PHE A 107 -6.09 1.55 0.68
CA PHE A 107 -6.64 1.42 -0.66
C PHE A 107 -5.57 0.90 -1.60
N ASP A 108 -5.91 -0.17 -2.32
CA ASP A 108 -5.13 -0.66 -3.45
C ASP A 108 -5.46 0.16 -4.71
N ILE A 109 -4.43 0.56 -5.46
CA ILE A 109 -4.55 1.38 -6.66
C ILE A 109 -3.67 0.80 -7.76
N GLU A 110 -4.31 0.16 -8.73
CA GLU A 110 -3.64 -0.38 -9.91
C GLU A 110 -3.69 0.63 -11.07
N ILE A 111 -2.54 1.22 -11.40
CA ILE A 111 -2.44 2.29 -12.40
C ILE A 111 -2.11 1.70 -13.77
N ALA A 112 -2.92 2.00 -14.77
CA ALA A 112 -2.68 1.61 -16.17
C ALA A 112 -1.71 2.57 -16.88
N GLU A 113 -0.49 2.70 -16.35
CA GLU A 113 0.57 3.55 -16.92
C GLU A 113 1.94 2.88 -16.77
N ASN A 114 2.70 2.84 -17.86
CA ASN A 114 4.02 2.21 -17.95
C ASN A 114 5.15 3.23 -18.11
N ASP A 115 4.83 4.46 -18.51
CA ASP A 115 5.78 5.57 -18.52
C ASP A 115 6.12 5.99 -17.08
N PRO A 116 7.39 5.88 -16.64
CA PRO A 116 7.75 6.16 -15.25
C PRO A 116 7.51 7.61 -14.82
N ASP A 117 7.66 8.58 -15.72
CA ASP A 117 7.44 9.99 -15.40
C ASP A 117 5.95 10.25 -15.17
N LYS A 118 5.09 9.77 -16.07
CA LYS A 118 3.63 9.86 -15.89
C LYS A 118 3.16 9.10 -14.66
N LEU A 119 3.73 7.94 -14.38
CA LEU A 119 3.42 7.17 -13.18
C LEU A 119 3.76 7.97 -11.91
N VAL A 120 4.92 8.63 -11.87
CA VAL A 120 5.30 9.54 -10.78
C VAL A 120 4.29 10.68 -10.64
N GLU A 121 3.88 11.31 -11.75
CA GLU A 121 2.87 12.40 -11.72
C GLU A 121 1.54 11.93 -11.12
N VAL A 122 1.03 10.77 -11.58
CA VAL A 122 -0.23 10.21 -11.09
C VAL A 122 -0.14 9.91 -9.60
N ILE A 123 0.94 9.26 -9.15
CA ILE A 123 1.09 8.89 -7.74
C ILE A 123 1.27 10.12 -6.85
N ALA A 124 2.09 11.09 -7.26
CA ALA A 124 2.31 12.31 -6.49
C ALA A 124 1.02 13.13 -6.33
N ALA A 125 0.14 13.14 -7.34
CA ALA A 125 -1.15 13.82 -7.25
C ALA A 125 -2.09 13.22 -6.18
N LEU A 126 -1.87 11.97 -5.76
CA LEU A 126 -2.66 11.29 -4.74
C LEU A 126 -2.23 11.63 -3.29
N GLU A 127 -1.11 12.33 -3.09
CA GLU A 127 -0.55 12.69 -1.77
C GLU A 127 -1.57 13.27 -0.76
N PRO A 128 -2.53 14.13 -1.16
CA PRO A 128 -3.49 14.68 -0.21
C PRO A 128 -4.34 13.62 0.49
N THR A 129 -4.63 12.49 -0.17
CA THR A 129 -5.51 11.43 0.35
C THR A 129 -4.82 10.54 1.36
N PHE A 130 -3.52 10.29 1.18
CA PHE A 130 -2.82 9.20 1.89
C PHE A 130 -1.85 9.73 2.94
N GLY A 131 -1.70 8.98 4.02
CA GLY A 131 -0.66 9.18 5.04
C GLY A 131 0.69 8.56 4.67
N GLY A 132 0.71 7.63 3.71
CA GLY A 132 1.90 7.01 3.14
C GLY A 132 1.61 6.25 1.84
N ILE A 133 2.64 6.02 1.05
CA ILE A 133 2.59 5.23 -0.19
C ILE A 133 3.46 4.00 -0.07
N ASN A 134 2.89 2.84 -0.36
CA ASN A 134 3.58 1.57 -0.54
C ASN A 134 3.58 1.22 -2.04
N LEU A 135 4.74 1.29 -2.69
CA LEU A 135 4.94 0.84 -4.06
C LEU A 135 5.15 -0.67 -4.09
N GLU A 136 4.50 -1.34 -5.03
CA GLU A 136 4.45 -2.79 -5.11
C GLU A 136 4.50 -3.26 -6.57
N ASP A 137 5.22 -4.35 -6.85
CA ASP A 137 5.19 -5.06 -8.14
C ASP A 137 5.44 -4.16 -9.38
N ILE A 138 6.32 -3.16 -9.24
CA ILE A 138 6.80 -2.30 -10.35
C ILE A 138 8.14 -2.85 -10.82
N LYS A 139 8.29 -3.07 -12.13
CA LYS A 139 9.51 -3.66 -12.69
C LYS A 139 10.76 -2.79 -12.49
N ALA A 140 11.90 -3.48 -12.38
CA ALA A 140 13.21 -2.85 -12.47
C ALA A 140 13.62 -2.63 -13.95
N PRO A 141 14.44 -1.59 -14.24
CA PRO A 141 15.00 -0.60 -13.31
C PRO A 141 14.05 0.57 -12.98
N GLU A 142 12.85 0.63 -13.57
CA GLU A 142 11.94 1.76 -13.43
C GLU A 142 11.48 1.99 -11.98
N CYS A 143 11.30 0.93 -11.19
CA CYS A 143 10.91 1.04 -9.78
C CYS A 143 11.86 1.93 -8.95
N PHE A 144 13.17 1.84 -9.18
CA PHE A 144 14.17 2.69 -8.50
C PHE A 144 13.99 4.17 -8.86
N TYR A 145 13.70 4.45 -10.14
CA TYR A 145 13.47 5.80 -10.61
C TYR A 145 12.20 6.39 -9.98
N VAL A 146 11.10 5.64 -10.05
CA VAL A 146 9.78 6.04 -9.54
C VAL A 146 9.85 6.31 -8.04
N GLU A 147 10.40 5.39 -7.25
CA GLU A 147 10.53 5.56 -5.80
C GLU A 147 11.36 6.78 -5.44
N ARG A 148 12.54 6.95 -6.07
CA ARG A 148 13.40 8.10 -5.79
C ARG A 148 12.69 9.41 -6.08
N LYS A 149 12.02 9.52 -7.23
CA LYS A 149 11.30 10.74 -7.61
C LYS A 149 10.12 11.05 -6.71
N LEU A 150 9.38 10.03 -6.28
CA LEU A 150 8.29 10.22 -5.32
C LEU A 150 8.83 10.64 -3.95
N ARG A 151 9.92 10.05 -3.47
CA ARG A 151 10.58 10.45 -2.21
C ARG A 151 11.13 11.88 -2.24
N GLU A 152 11.60 12.35 -3.40
CA GLU A 152 12.05 13.73 -3.60
C GLU A 152 10.89 14.74 -3.57
N ARG A 153 9.73 14.36 -4.11
CA ARG A 153 8.60 15.27 -4.33
C ARG A 153 7.58 15.29 -3.20
N MET A 154 7.32 14.15 -2.59
CA MET A 154 6.20 13.97 -1.67
C MET A 154 6.58 14.29 -0.22
N LYS A 155 5.61 14.80 0.55
CA LYS A 155 5.80 15.10 2.00
C LYS A 155 5.36 13.97 2.92
N ILE A 156 4.97 12.83 2.35
CA ILE A 156 4.62 11.60 3.07
C ILE A 156 5.64 10.50 2.79
N PRO A 157 5.77 9.50 3.68
CA PRO A 157 6.63 8.35 3.42
C PRO A 157 6.23 7.62 2.14
N VAL A 158 7.22 7.33 1.30
CA VAL A 158 7.11 6.46 0.13
C VAL A 158 8.08 5.31 0.33
N PHE A 159 7.60 4.08 0.19
CA PHE A 159 8.35 2.86 0.44
C PHE A 159 8.06 1.83 -0.64
N HIS A 160 9.10 1.22 -1.22
CA HIS A 160 8.92 0.09 -2.12
C HIS A 160 9.17 -1.24 -1.40
N ASP A 161 8.13 -2.08 -1.25
CA ASP A 161 8.19 -3.29 -0.42
C ASP A 161 9.14 -4.35 -1.01
N ASP A 162 9.05 -4.61 -2.31
CA ASP A 162 9.92 -5.62 -2.98
C ASP A 162 11.42 -5.30 -2.91
N GLN A 163 11.78 -4.03 -2.66
CA GLN A 163 13.16 -3.61 -2.48
C GLN A 163 13.54 -3.62 -0.99
N HIS A 164 12.92 -2.74 -0.23
CA HIS A 164 13.31 -2.45 1.14
C HIS A 164 12.74 -3.46 2.13
N GLY A 165 11.49 -3.90 1.96
CA GLY A 165 10.87 -4.92 2.82
C GLY A 165 11.64 -6.24 2.76
N THR A 166 11.94 -6.71 1.55
CA THR A 166 12.79 -7.90 1.35
C THR A 166 14.18 -7.71 1.98
N SER A 167 14.83 -6.56 1.76
CA SER A 167 16.15 -6.28 2.31
C SER A 167 16.18 -6.29 3.85
N ILE A 168 15.15 -5.74 4.50
CA ILE A 168 15.03 -5.72 5.96
C ILE A 168 14.93 -7.13 6.52
N ILE A 169 14.06 -7.97 5.93
CA ILE A 169 13.87 -9.35 6.40
C ILE A 169 15.09 -10.22 6.12
N VAL A 170 15.72 -10.08 4.95
CA VAL A 170 16.97 -10.78 4.61
C VAL A 170 18.10 -10.36 5.55
N GLY A 171 18.21 -9.06 5.84
CA GLY A 171 19.18 -8.54 6.80
C GLY A 171 18.98 -9.12 8.20
N ALA A 172 17.73 -9.19 8.68
CA ALA A 172 17.40 -9.80 9.96
C ALA A 172 17.74 -11.31 9.99
N ALA A 173 17.42 -12.05 8.92
CA ALA A 173 17.75 -13.45 8.78
C ALA A 173 19.26 -13.69 8.79
N LEU A 174 20.03 -12.88 8.04
CA LEU A 174 21.49 -12.94 8.01
C LEU A 174 22.10 -12.67 9.38
N LEU A 175 21.65 -11.61 10.07
CA LEU A 175 22.11 -11.27 11.42
C LEU A 175 21.89 -12.41 12.41
N ASN A 176 20.73 -13.08 12.34
CA ASN A 176 20.46 -14.23 13.20
C ASN A 176 21.25 -15.47 12.79
N GLY A 177 21.39 -15.75 11.49
CA GLY A 177 22.20 -16.85 10.99
C GLY A 177 23.67 -16.73 11.41
N MET A 178 24.23 -15.51 11.37
CA MET A 178 25.59 -15.23 11.84
C MET A 178 25.79 -15.54 13.32
N LYS A 179 24.79 -15.26 14.17
CA LYS A 179 24.84 -15.64 15.59
C LYS A 179 24.92 -17.15 15.77
N VAL A 180 24.15 -17.91 14.97
CA VAL A 180 24.14 -19.38 15.05
C VAL A 180 25.50 -19.98 14.68
N VAL A 181 26.15 -19.44 13.65
CA VAL A 181 27.47 -19.94 13.20
C VAL A 181 28.66 -19.26 13.89
N GLY A 182 28.41 -18.31 14.80
CA GLY A 182 29.44 -17.59 15.55
C GLY A 182 30.34 -16.68 14.71
N LYS A 183 29.86 -16.15 13.59
CA LYS A 183 30.64 -15.27 12.69
C LYS A 183 30.24 -13.80 12.84
N LYS A 184 31.19 -12.88 12.64
CA LYS A 184 30.89 -11.43 12.57
C LYS A 184 30.61 -11.00 11.13
N ILE A 185 29.76 -9.98 10.97
CA ILE A 185 29.35 -9.47 9.65
C ILE A 185 30.52 -8.92 8.82
N GLY A 186 31.57 -8.40 9.45
CA GLY A 186 32.77 -7.92 8.76
C GLY A 186 33.71 -9.03 8.28
N GLU A 187 33.46 -10.29 8.66
CA GLU A 187 34.34 -11.43 8.38
C GLU A 187 33.73 -12.41 7.36
N ILE A 188 32.51 -12.15 6.90
CA ILE A 188 31.84 -12.98 5.90
C ILE A 188 32.12 -12.48 4.48
N LYS A 189 32.07 -13.41 3.52
CA LYS A 189 32.04 -13.07 2.10
C LYS A 189 30.61 -13.23 1.59
N LEU A 190 30.04 -12.14 1.10
CA LEU A 190 28.72 -12.13 0.46
C LEU A 190 28.86 -12.42 -1.04
N VAL A 191 27.97 -13.23 -1.60
CA VAL A 191 27.84 -13.45 -3.04
C VAL A 191 26.55 -12.75 -3.48
N ALA A 192 26.66 -11.89 -4.49
CA ALA A 192 25.54 -11.17 -5.09
C ALA A 192 25.23 -11.77 -6.46
#